data_AF-B9JIC7-F1
#
_entry.id   AF-B9JIC7-F1
#
_cell.length_a   1.000
_cell.length_b   1.000
_cell.length_c   1.000
_cell.angle_alpha   90.00
_cell.angle_beta   90.00
_cell.angle_gamma   90.00
#
_symmetry.space_group_name_H-M   'P 1'
#
loop_
_entity.id
_entity.type
_entity.pdbx_description
1 polymer ?
#
loop_
_entity_poly.entity_id
_entity_poly.type
_entity_poly.pdbx_seq_one_letter_code
_entity_poly.pdbx_strand_id
1 'polypeptide(L)'
;MFVDACAIIALLSDEPEAERVSKAIASAKSPMTSPVAVLEAALGLARPDKFDLSVEAVEALLLEFIDERGIEIRDLPPARETTRLALSAAQRYRSGRHGLNLGDCLHYACAKYYGVPILATADEFRRTDVETVP
;
A
#
# COMPACT_ATOMS: atom_id res chain seq x y z
N MET A 1 9.71 -2.61 4.96
CA MET A 1 8.70 -1.53 4.81
C MET A 1 7.45 -2.14 4.20
N PHE A 2 6.27 -1.62 4.53
CA PHE A 2 5.02 -1.96 3.85
C PHE A 2 4.84 -1.00 2.66
N VAL A 3 4.71 -1.55 1.45
CA VAL A 3 4.47 -0.82 0.21
C VAL A 3 2.97 -0.76 -0.01
N ASP A 4 2.43 0.46 0.09
CA ASP A 4 1.01 0.72 -0.04
C ASP A 4 0.52 0.68 -1.49
N ALA A 5 -0.78 0.46 -1.68
CA ALA A 5 -1.41 0.43 -3.01
C ALA A 5 -1.18 1.73 -3.79
N CYS A 6 -1.28 2.90 -3.14
CA CYS A 6 -1.06 4.17 -3.81
C CYS A 6 0.39 4.35 -4.31
N ALA A 7 1.37 3.80 -3.58
CA ALA A 7 2.78 3.81 -4.01
C ALA A 7 2.99 2.91 -5.24
N ILE A 8 2.38 1.73 -5.25
CA ILE A 8 2.42 0.81 -6.40
C ILE A 8 1.80 1.48 -7.64
N ILE A 9 0.59 2.04 -7.49
CA ILE A 9 -0.13 2.72 -8.57
C ILE A 9 0.71 3.87 -9.12
N ALA A 10 1.26 4.70 -8.24
CA ALA A 10 2.04 5.86 -8.63
C ALA A 10 3.29 5.47 -9.42
N LEU A 11 4.00 4.42 -8.99
CA LEU A 11 5.19 3.94 -9.69
C LEU A 11 4.85 3.31 -11.05
N LEU A 12 3.83 2.46 -11.12
CA LEU A 12 3.45 1.79 -12.37
C LEU A 12 2.78 2.73 -13.39
N SER A 13 2.12 3.79 -12.93
CA SER A 13 1.45 4.78 -13.79
C SER A 13 2.28 6.02 -14.09
N ASP A 14 3.58 6.01 -13.74
CA ASP A 14 4.50 7.16 -13.91
C ASP A 14 3.95 8.47 -13.33
N GLU A 15 3.33 8.39 -12.15
CA GLU A 15 2.86 9.57 -11.42
C GLU A 15 4.04 10.40 -10.89
N PRO A 16 3.84 11.68 -10.49
CA PRO A 16 4.93 12.54 -10.02
C PRO A 16 5.81 11.95 -8.90
N GLU A 17 5.26 11.04 -8.08
CA GLU A 17 5.93 10.39 -6.97
C GLU A 17 6.73 9.13 -7.36
N ALA A 18 6.66 8.69 -8.62
CA ALA A 18 7.24 7.42 -9.10
C ALA A 18 8.73 7.29 -8.80
N GLU A 19 9.53 8.33 -9.10
CA GLU A 19 10.97 8.29 -8.88
C GLU A 19 11.32 8.13 -7.38
N ARG A 20 10.58 8.81 -6.51
CA ARG A 20 10.76 8.74 -5.05
C ARG A 20 10.40 7.34 -4.53
N VAL A 21 9.25 6.81 -4.95
CA VAL A 21 8.80 5.46 -4.58
C VAL A 21 9.80 4.40 -5.06
N SER A 22 10.28 4.51 -6.31
CA SER A 22 11.27 3.60 -6.88
C SER A 22 12.57 3.56 -6.06
N LYS A 23 13.10 4.73 -5.68
CA LYS A 23 14.30 4.84 -4.82
C LYS A 23 14.09 4.26 -3.42
N ALA A 24 12.92 4.49 -2.84
CA ALA A 24 12.56 3.94 -1.53
C ALA A 24 12.51 2.40 -1.56
N ILE A 25 11.88 1.81 -2.59
CA ILE A 25 11.83 0.35 -2.76
C ILE A 25 13.23 -0.22 -3.00
N ALA A 26 14.03 0.39 -3.89
CA ALA A 26 15.36 -0.10 -4.23
C ALA A 26 16.36 -0.09 -3.06
N SER A 27 16.14 0.78 -2.06
CA SER A 27 16.96 0.85 -0.84
C SER A 27 16.42 -0.02 0.31
N ALA A 28 15.25 -0.62 0.15
CA ALA A 28 14.61 -1.45 1.16
C ALA A 28 15.29 -2.82 1.26
N LYS A 29 15.64 -3.27 2.46
CA LYS A 29 16.16 -4.64 2.69
C LYS A 29 15.10 -5.73 2.49
N SER A 30 13.86 -5.43 2.85
CA SER A 30 12.74 -6.38 2.79
C SER A 30 11.44 -5.57 2.63
N PRO A 31 11.16 -5.06 1.42
CA PRO A 31 9.87 -4.48 1.12
C PRO A 31 8.82 -5.59 1.10
N MET A 32 7.62 -5.28 1.59
CA MET A 32 6.49 -6.20 1.60
C MET A 32 5.21 -5.46 1.26
N THR A 33 4.18 -6.18 0.85
CA THR A 33 2.82 -5.67 0.68
C THR A 33 1.82 -6.72 1.18
N SER A 34 0.51 -6.47 1.06
CA SER A 34 -0.53 -7.44 1.41
C SER A 34 -1.45 -7.74 0.23
N PRO A 35 -2.18 -8.88 0.24
CA PRO A 35 -3.21 -9.17 -0.74
C PRO A 35 -4.25 -8.06 -0.91
N VAL A 36 -4.54 -7.28 0.15
CA VAL A 36 -5.48 -6.15 0.07
C VAL A 36 -4.87 -5.00 -0.74
N ALA A 37 -3.61 -4.66 -0.50
CA ALA A 37 -2.93 -3.62 -1.25
C ALA A 37 -2.73 -4.02 -2.73
N VAL A 38 -2.46 -5.30 -3.00
CA VAL A 38 -2.41 -5.83 -4.37
C VAL A 38 -3.76 -5.70 -5.07
N LEU A 39 -4.86 -6.09 -4.41
CA LEU A 39 -6.21 -5.92 -4.96
C LEU A 39 -6.51 -4.44 -5.23
N GLU A 40 -6.22 -3.55 -4.29
CA GLU A 40 -6.47 -2.12 -4.45
C GLU A 40 -5.62 -1.51 -5.57
N ALA A 41 -4.36 -1.89 -5.69
CA ALA A 41 -3.48 -1.48 -6.78
C ALA A 41 -4.00 -1.96 -8.14
N ALA A 42 -4.42 -3.23 -8.24
CA ALA A 42 -4.97 -3.78 -9.48
C ALA A 42 -6.24 -3.05 -9.92
N LEU A 43 -7.16 -2.79 -8.98
CA LEU A 43 -8.38 -2.03 -9.25
C LEU A 43 -8.10 -0.56 -9.59
N GLY A 44 -7.07 0.04 -9.00
CA GLY A 44 -6.63 1.40 -9.31
C GLY A 44 -6.03 1.52 -10.71
N LEU A 45 -5.13 0.60 -11.07
CA LEU A 45 -4.46 0.56 -12.36
C LEU A 45 -5.40 0.20 -13.52
N ALA A 46 -6.43 -0.61 -13.27
CA ALA A 46 -7.43 -0.99 -14.28
C ALA A 46 -8.38 0.16 -14.70
N ARG A 47 -8.31 1.32 -14.05
CA ARG A 47 -9.21 2.45 -14.38
C ARG A 47 -8.91 3.03 -15.77
N PRO A 48 -9.92 3.64 -16.44
CA PRO A 48 -9.75 4.22 -17.77
C PRO A 48 -8.72 5.36 -17.84
N ASP A 49 -8.51 6.08 -16.73
CA ASP A 49 -7.51 7.15 -16.63
C ASP A 49 -6.10 6.64 -16.29
N LYS A 50 -5.94 5.32 -16.16
CA LYS A 50 -4.67 4.63 -15.88
C LYS A 50 -4.30 3.72 -17.05
N PHE A 51 -4.34 2.40 -16.90
CA PHE A 51 -3.96 1.48 -17.97
C PHE A 51 -5.11 1.18 -18.93
N ASP A 52 -6.38 1.41 -18.51
CA ASP A 52 -7.57 1.06 -19.30
C ASP A 52 -7.56 -0.42 -19.76
N LEU A 53 -7.17 -1.31 -18.84
CA LEU A 53 -7.08 -2.75 -19.05
C LEU A 53 -8.03 -3.50 -18.11
N SER A 54 -8.32 -4.77 -18.42
CA SER A 54 -9.04 -5.65 -17.50
C SER A 54 -8.19 -5.91 -16.25
N VAL A 55 -8.86 -6.19 -15.12
CA VAL A 55 -8.19 -6.55 -13.86
C VAL A 55 -7.26 -7.76 -14.04
N GLU A 56 -7.65 -8.74 -14.85
CA GLU A 56 -6.83 -9.93 -15.15
C GLU A 56 -5.53 -9.58 -15.91
N ALA A 57 -5.60 -8.65 -16.88
CA ALA A 57 -4.40 -8.20 -17.58
C ALA A 57 -3.47 -7.36 -16.66
N VAL A 58 -4.06 -6.54 -15.78
CA VAL A 58 -3.31 -5.78 -14.78
C VAL A 58 -2.68 -6.70 -13.74
N GLU A 59 -3.35 -7.76 -13.31
CA GLU A 59 -2.84 -8.73 -12.35
C GLU A 59 -1.50 -9.32 -12.81
N ALA A 60 -1.41 -9.76 -14.07
CA ALA A 60 -0.18 -10.32 -14.61
C ALA A 60 1.00 -9.33 -14.54
N LEU A 61 0.78 -8.08 -14.98
CA LEU A 61 1.78 -7.00 -14.94
C LEU A 61 2.19 -6.64 -13.51
N LEU A 62 1.21 -6.59 -12.61
CA LEU A 62 1.41 -6.22 -11.22
C LEU A 62 2.22 -7.29 -10.46
N LEU A 63 1.90 -8.57 -10.66
CA LEU A 63 2.63 -9.67 -10.01
C LEU A 63 4.07 -9.76 -10.53
N GLU A 64 4.29 -9.61 -11.85
CA GLU A 64 5.64 -9.55 -12.43
C GLU A 64 6.44 -8.38 -11.81
N PHE A 65 5.84 -7.19 -11.73
CA PHE A 65 6.47 -6.03 -11.08
C PHE A 65 6.83 -6.29 -9.60
N ILE A 66 5.92 -6.91 -8.85
CA ILE A 66 6.13 -7.24 -7.42
C ILE A 66 7.34 -8.17 -7.27
N ASP A 67 7.41 -9.21 -8.10
CA ASP A 67 8.50 -10.19 -8.10
C ASP A 67 9.84 -9.54 -8.50
N GLU A 68 9.86 -8.76 -9.59
CA GLU A 68 11.06 -8.05 -10.06
C GLU A 68 11.62 -7.07 -9.02
N ARG A 69 10.75 -6.42 -8.24
CA ARG A 69 11.13 -5.51 -7.17
C ARG A 69 11.44 -6.20 -5.84
N GLY A 70 11.30 -7.53 -5.77
CA GLY A 70 11.52 -8.30 -4.55
C GLY A 70 10.58 -7.89 -3.42
N ILE A 71 9.36 -7.45 -3.75
CA ILE A 71 8.34 -7.07 -2.77
C ILE A 71 7.62 -8.35 -2.33
N GLU A 72 7.74 -8.72 -1.06
CA GLU A 72 7.08 -9.92 -0.54
C GLU A 72 5.57 -9.67 -0.32
N ILE A 73 4.69 -10.43 -0.99
CA ILE A 73 3.26 -10.44 -0.64
C ILE A 73 3.10 -11.25 0.64
N ARG A 74 2.72 -10.59 1.74
CA ARG A 74 2.50 -11.22 3.04
C ARG A 74 1.04 -11.30 3.42
N ASP A 75 0.72 -12.34 4.18
CA ASP A 75 -0.61 -12.52 4.76
C ASP A 75 -1.06 -11.28 5.53
N LEU A 76 -2.38 -11.13 5.67
CA LEU A 76 -2.87 -10.24 6.70
C LEU A 76 -2.48 -10.79 8.07
N PRO A 77 -2.34 -9.93 9.09
CA PRO A 77 -2.26 -10.38 10.47
C PRO A 77 -3.41 -11.33 10.82
N PRO A 78 -3.24 -12.19 11.85
CA PRO A 78 -4.32 -13.04 12.33
C PRO A 78 -5.62 -12.26 12.51
N ALA A 79 -6.76 -12.84 12.14
CA ALA A 79 -8.03 -12.13 12.00
C ALA A 79 -8.40 -11.22 13.20
N ARG A 80 -8.11 -11.67 14.43
CA ARG A 80 -8.33 -10.88 15.65
C ARG A 80 -7.43 -9.64 15.73
N GLU A 81 -6.15 -9.75 15.39
CA GLU A 81 -5.23 -8.62 15.38
C GLU A 81 -5.55 -7.65 14.25
N THR A 82 -5.84 -8.15 13.04
CA THR A 82 -6.29 -7.32 11.92
C THR A 82 -7.51 -6.50 12.32
N THR A 83 -8.52 -7.14 12.93
CA THR A 83 -9.74 -6.46 13.41
C THR A 83 -9.42 -5.40 14.47
N ARG A 84 -8.62 -5.75 15.49
CA ARG A 84 -8.26 -4.83 16.58
C ARG A 84 -7.50 -3.61 16.06
N LEU A 85 -6.50 -3.81 15.22
CA LEU A 85 -5.65 -2.74 14.70
C LEU A 85 -6.39 -1.87 13.69
N ALA A 86 -7.17 -2.46 12.76
CA ALA A 86 -7.94 -1.71 11.79
C ALA A 86 -9.04 -0.86 12.45
N LEU A 87 -9.74 -1.39 13.47
CA LEU A 87 -10.72 -0.61 14.23
C LEU A 87 -10.05 0.52 15.04
N SER A 88 -8.87 0.27 15.61
CA SER A 88 -8.10 1.29 16.30
C SER A 88 -7.65 2.41 15.35
N ALA A 89 -7.21 2.07 14.15
CA ALA A 89 -6.92 3.03 13.10
C ALA A 89 -8.19 3.80 12.70
N ALA A 90 -9.30 3.07 12.57
CA ALA A 90 -10.57 3.63 12.16
C ALA A 90 -11.05 4.73 13.11
N GLN A 91 -10.97 4.44 14.41
CA GLN A 91 -11.38 5.34 15.48
C GLN A 91 -10.46 6.57 15.58
N ARG A 92 -9.15 6.39 15.43
CA ARG A 92 -8.15 7.44 15.68
C ARG A 92 -7.90 8.33 14.47
N TYR A 93 -7.95 7.77 13.26
CA TYR A 93 -7.31 8.38 12.09
C TYR A 93 -8.20 8.53 10.85
N ARG A 94 -9.47 8.11 10.85
CA ARG A 94 -10.36 8.27 9.67
C ARG A 94 -10.98 9.65 9.51
N SER A 95 -10.94 10.48 10.55
CA SER A 95 -11.64 11.77 10.55
C SER A 95 -10.86 12.84 9.77
N GLY A 96 -11.59 13.63 8.98
CA GLY A 96 -11.06 14.79 8.26
C GLY A 96 -10.68 14.51 6.80
N ARG A 97 -10.22 15.55 6.10
CA ARG A 97 -9.92 15.52 4.65
C ARG A 97 -8.83 14.51 4.25
N HIS A 98 -7.90 14.24 5.16
CA HIS A 98 -6.78 13.32 4.97
C HIS A 98 -6.85 12.16 5.96
N GLY A 99 -8.07 11.80 6.36
CA GLY A 99 -8.28 10.64 7.21
C GLY A 99 -8.13 9.35 6.41
N LEU A 100 -7.72 8.28 7.08
CA LEU A 100 -7.59 6.96 6.48
C LEU A 100 -8.92 6.52 5.85
N ASN A 101 -8.85 5.94 4.67
CA ASN A 101 -9.97 5.24 4.06
C ASN A 101 -10.11 3.81 4.65
N LEU A 102 -11.02 2.99 4.11
CA LEU A 102 -11.23 1.63 4.61
C LEU A 102 -10.02 0.70 4.35
N GLY A 103 -9.45 0.76 3.15
CA GLY A 103 -8.23 0.04 2.76
C GLY A 103 -7.03 0.49 3.58
N ASP A 104 -6.86 1.80 3.76
CA ASP A 104 -5.75 2.36 4.56
C ASP A 104 -5.78 1.88 6.01
N CYS A 105 -6.95 1.62 6.59
CA CYS A 105 -7.05 1.03 7.93
C CYS A 105 -6.49 -0.40 7.97
N LEU A 106 -6.64 -1.17 6.89
CA LEU A 106 -6.07 -2.52 6.75
C LEU A 106 -4.56 -2.46 6.45
N HIS A 107 -4.12 -1.50 5.63
CA HIS A 107 -2.70 -1.25 5.37
C HIS A 107 -1.96 -0.81 6.63
N TYR A 108 -2.57 0.11 7.39
CA TYR A 108 -2.12 0.49 8.73
C TYR A 108 -2.00 -0.74 9.63
N ALA A 109 -3.02 -1.61 9.66
CA ALA A 109 -3.01 -2.80 10.51
C ALA A 109 -1.85 -3.75 10.15
N CYS A 110 -1.60 -3.96 8.86
CA CYS A 110 -0.47 -4.77 8.38
C CYS A 110 0.87 -4.16 8.83
N ALA A 111 1.09 -2.87 8.54
CA ALA A 111 2.33 -2.20 8.89
C ALA A 111 2.58 -2.19 10.41
N LYS A 112 1.53 -1.91 11.20
CA LYS A 112 1.61 -1.89 12.67
C LYS A 112 1.89 -3.28 13.24
N TYR A 113 1.27 -4.33 12.69
CA TYR A 113 1.47 -5.71 13.14
C TYR A 113 2.88 -6.21 12.81
N TYR A 114 3.34 -5.97 11.58
CA TYR A 114 4.68 -6.39 11.16
C TYR A 114 5.80 -5.47 11.67
N GLY A 115 5.46 -4.36 12.33
CA GLY A 115 6.44 -3.43 12.91
C GLY A 115 7.31 -2.77 11.84
N VAL A 116 6.73 -2.44 10.68
CA VAL A 116 7.45 -1.85 9.54
C VAL A 116 6.90 -0.47 9.17
N PRO A 117 7.73 0.44 8.64
CA PRO A 117 7.25 1.72 8.14
C PRO A 117 6.43 1.55 6.85
N ILE A 118 5.51 2.48 6.57
CA ILE A 118 4.68 2.52 5.35
C ILE A 118 5.30 3.45 4.30
N LEU A 119 5.43 2.97 3.07
CA LEU A 119 5.69 3.79 1.89
C LEU A 119 4.35 4.06 1.17
N ALA A 120 3.91 5.33 1.19
CA ALA A 120 2.71 5.83 0.53
C ALA A 120 3.02 7.13 -0.22
N THR A 121 2.15 7.54 -1.14
CA THR A 121 2.26 8.84 -1.85
C THR A 121 1.51 9.95 -1.17
N ALA A 122 0.46 9.62 -0.40
CA ALA A 122 -0.35 10.60 0.30
C ALA A 122 0.04 10.78 1.77
N ASP A 123 -0.34 11.95 2.30
CA ASP A 123 -0.06 12.36 3.68
C ASP A 123 -0.98 11.69 4.71
N GLU A 124 -1.83 10.75 4.32
CA GLU A 124 -2.83 10.14 5.20
C GLU A 124 -2.20 9.39 6.38
N PHE A 125 -1.05 8.74 6.15
CA PHE A 125 -0.31 8.06 7.23
C PHE A 125 0.54 9.01 8.08
N ARG A 126 0.84 10.23 7.64
CA ARG A 126 1.71 11.18 8.38
C ARG A 126 1.13 11.61 9.73
N ARG A 127 -0.20 11.50 9.91
CA ARG A 127 -0.90 11.85 11.16
C ARG A 127 -1.14 10.64 12.06
N THR A 128 -0.62 9.49 11.68
CA THR A 128 -0.76 8.25 12.43
C THR A 128 0.47 8.01 13.30
N ASP A 129 0.44 6.94 14.08
CA ASP A 129 1.55 6.45 14.90
C ASP A 129 2.33 5.31 14.22
N VAL A 130 2.25 5.17 12.89
CA VAL A 130 3.19 4.35 12.10
C VAL A 130 4.21 5.26 11.43
N GLU A 131 5.44 4.78 11.33
CA GLU A 131 6.51 5.49 10.62
C GLU A 131 6.22 5.50 9.12
N THR A 132 6.45 6.64 8.46
CA THR A 132 6.31 6.78 7.01
C THR A 132 7.68 6.84 6.36
N VAL A 133 7.86 6.13 5.25
CA VAL A 133 9.05 6.22 4.41
C VAL A 133 8.94 7.50 3.56
N PRO A 134 9.95 8.39 3.63
CA PRO A 134 9.95 9.63 2.87
C PRO A 134 10.07 9.40 1.36
#